data_AF-A0A1Z8TZ94-F1
#
_entry.id   AF-A0A1Z8TZ94-F1
#
_cell.length_a   1.000
_cell.length_b   1.000
_cell.length_c   1.000
_cell.angle_alpha   90.00
_cell.angle_beta   90.00
_cell.angle_gamma   90.00
#
_symmetry.space_group_name_H-M   'P 1'
#
loop_
_entity.id
_entity.type
_entity.pdbx_description
1 polymer ?
#
loop_
_entity_poly.entity_id
_entity_poly.type
_entity_poly.pdbx_seq_one_letter_code
_entity_poly.pdbx_strand_id
1 'polypeptide(L)'
;MVFVVDRKKLLLIDVRSPQEWSEGYLESAIRVEWHDISVAILSLAKTLDQPIVLYCRSGHRSGKAKMILESMGFTRVVNGGSLAETEEFLNSEY
;
A
#
# COMPACT_ATOMS: atom_id res chain seq x y z
N MET A 1 17.93 -6.86 5.10
CA MET A 1 16.75 -7.68 5.46
C MET A 1 15.85 -7.68 4.25
N VAL A 2 15.82 -8.77 3.47
CA VAL A 2 14.96 -8.89 2.28
C VAL A 2 13.59 -9.35 2.77
N PHE A 3 12.56 -8.55 2.52
CA PHE A 3 11.18 -8.94 2.83
C PHE A 3 10.64 -9.70 1.63
N VAL A 4 10.63 -11.03 1.70
CA VAL A 4 9.94 -11.83 0.69
C VAL A 4 8.44 -11.54 0.80
N VAL A 5 7.84 -10.96 -0.23
CA VAL A 5 6.42 -10.63 -0.29
C VAL A 5 5.67 -11.72 -1.02
N ASP A 6 4.90 -12.54 -0.29
CA ASP A 6 3.95 -13.47 -0.90
C ASP A 6 2.81 -12.65 -1.55
N ARG A 7 2.88 -12.50 -2.89
CA ARG A 7 1.90 -11.72 -3.66
C ARG A 7 0.46 -12.20 -3.48
N LYS A 8 0.21 -13.48 -3.13
CA LYS A 8 -1.16 -13.98 -2.89
C LYS A 8 -1.79 -13.46 -1.59
N LYS A 9 -0.97 -12.95 -0.66
CA LYS A 9 -1.39 -12.43 0.64
C LYS A 9 -1.12 -10.94 0.80
N LEU A 10 -0.40 -10.34 -0.14
CA LEU A 10 -0.10 -8.92 -0.18
C LEU A 10 -1.39 -8.11 -0.38
N LEU A 11 -1.58 -7.11 0.46
CA LEU A 11 -2.55 -6.05 0.24
C LEU A 11 -1.85 -4.84 -0.39
N LEU A 12 -2.08 -4.62 -1.68
CA LEU A 12 -1.55 -3.48 -2.41
C LEU A 12 -2.59 -2.35 -2.38
N ILE A 13 -2.24 -1.21 -1.82
CA ILE A 13 -3.17 -0.09 -1.63
C ILE A 13 -2.63 1.17 -2.28
N ASP A 14 -3.44 1.75 -3.16
CA ASP A 14 -3.20 3.06 -3.75
C ASP A 14 -3.89 4.13 -2.91
N VAL A 15 -3.10 5.06 -2.37
CA VAL A 15 -3.61 6.16 -1.54
C VAL A 15 -3.79 7.51 -2.25
N ARG A 16 -3.83 7.47 -3.59
CA ARG A 16 -4.09 8.62 -4.46
C ARG A 16 -5.57 8.95 -4.60
N SER A 17 -5.83 10.11 -5.20
CA SER A 17 -7.19 10.57 -5.49
C SER A 17 -7.87 9.70 -6.57
N PRO A 18 -9.20 9.79 -6.72
CA PRO A 18 -9.93 9.11 -7.79
C PRO A 18 -9.46 9.52 -9.19
N GLN A 19 -9.04 10.79 -9.37
CA GLN A 19 -8.55 11.30 -10.64
C GLN A 19 -7.24 10.62 -11.02
N GLU A 20 -6.27 10.57 -10.11
CA GLU A 20 -4.99 9.89 -10.33
C GLU A 20 -5.16 8.38 -10.56
N TRP A 21 -6.15 7.75 -9.91
CA TRP A 21 -6.49 6.35 -10.16
C TRP A 21 -7.05 6.13 -11.57
N SER A 22 -7.86 7.06 -12.08
CA SER A 22 -8.42 6.98 -13.42
C SER A 22 -7.39 7.11 -14.54
N GLU A 23 -6.23 7.70 -14.24
CA GLU A 23 -5.09 7.82 -15.17
C GLU A 23 -4.26 6.54 -15.27
N GLY A 24 -4.46 5.58 -14.36
CA GLY A 24 -3.77 4.29 -14.33
C GLY A 24 -3.38 3.87 -12.92
N TYR A 25 -3.32 2.55 -12.70
CA TYR A 25 -3.03 1.95 -11.40
C TYR A 25 -2.39 0.56 -11.57
N LEU A 26 -1.78 0.05 -10.49
CA LEU A 26 -1.18 -1.28 -10.48
C LEU A 26 -2.23 -2.38 -10.38
N GLU A 27 -2.05 -3.46 -11.13
CA GLU A 27 -2.95 -4.61 -11.08
C GLU A 27 -3.09 -5.16 -9.65
N SER A 28 -4.30 -5.55 -9.26
CA SER A 28 -4.65 -6.01 -7.90
C SER A 28 -4.60 -4.95 -6.79
N ALA A 29 -4.28 -3.68 -7.11
CA ALA A 29 -4.36 -2.61 -6.12
C ALA A 29 -5.82 -2.30 -5.73
N ILE A 30 -6.01 -1.89 -4.48
CA ILE A 30 -7.27 -1.34 -3.98
C ILE A 30 -7.07 0.15 -3.71
N ARG A 31 -7.95 0.99 -4.24
CA ARG A 31 -7.87 2.45 -4.01
C ARG A 31 -8.51 2.82 -2.66
N VAL A 32 -7.75 3.49 -1.81
CA VAL A 32 -8.22 4.08 -0.55
C VAL A 32 -7.46 5.37 -0.32
N GLU A 33 -8.13 6.53 -0.33
CA GLU A 33 -7.42 7.78 -0.06
C GLU A 33 -6.75 7.77 1.32
N TRP A 34 -5.56 8.39 1.43
CA TRP A 34 -4.74 8.28 2.63
C TRP A 34 -5.45 8.75 3.92
N HIS A 35 -6.42 9.66 3.81
CA HIS A 35 -7.21 10.16 4.94
C HIS A 35 -8.16 9.10 5.50
N ASP A 36 -8.62 8.17 4.67
CA ASP A 36 -9.64 7.16 5.00
C ASP A 36 -9.01 5.81 5.40
N ILE A 37 -7.68 5.70 5.35
CA ILE A 37 -6.97 4.44 5.52
C ILE A 37 -7.22 3.77 6.87
N SER A 38 -7.38 4.54 7.94
CA SER A 38 -7.63 4.01 9.29
C SER A 38 -8.98 3.31 9.40
N VAL A 39 -9.97 3.74 8.63
CA VAL A 39 -11.30 3.12 8.61
C VAL A 39 -11.34 1.98 7.61
N ALA A 40 -10.83 2.21 6.40
CA ALA A 40 -10.87 1.22 5.33
C ALA A 40 -10.06 -0.04 5.67
N ILE A 41 -8.93 0.09 6.37
CA ILE A 41 -8.08 -1.07 6.65
C ILE A 41 -8.77 -2.13 7.52
N LEU A 42 -9.75 -1.73 8.34
CA LEU A 42 -10.51 -2.63 9.21
C LEU A 42 -11.34 -3.66 8.44
N SER A 43 -11.71 -3.35 7.19
CA SER A 43 -12.43 -4.28 6.30
C SER A 43 -11.54 -4.94 5.25
N LEU A 44 -10.38 -4.33 4.93
CA LEU A 44 -9.47 -4.82 3.90
C LEU A 44 -8.44 -5.82 4.43
N ALA A 45 -7.86 -5.56 5.60
CA ALA A 45 -6.84 -6.43 6.16
C ALA A 45 -7.47 -7.55 7.00
N LYS A 46 -6.95 -8.76 6.82
CA LYS A 46 -7.41 -9.96 7.55
C LYS A 46 -6.72 -10.11 8.90
N THR A 47 -5.46 -9.68 8.99
CA THR A 47 -4.62 -9.78 10.19
C THR A 47 -3.66 -8.59 10.30
N LEU A 48 -3.16 -8.32 11.51
CA LEU A 48 -2.19 -7.23 11.76
C LEU A 48 -0.80 -7.49 11.18
N ASP A 49 -0.48 -8.75 10.86
CA ASP A 49 0.76 -9.16 10.21
C ASP A 49 0.60 -9.38 8.71
N GLN A 50 -0.57 -9.09 8.13
CA GLN A 50 -0.73 -9.15 6.68
C GLN A 50 0.26 -8.17 6.01
N PRO A 51 1.02 -8.58 4.99
CA PRO A 51 1.86 -7.67 4.24
C PRO A 51 1.01 -6.61 3.53
N ILE A 52 1.32 -5.33 3.75
CA ILE A 52 0.63 -4.19 3.15
C ILE A 52 1.67 -3.32 2.45
N VAL A 53 1.45 -3.02 1.17
CA VAL A 53 2.24 -2.03 0.42
C VAL A 53 1.33 -0.87 0.07
N LEU A 54 1.71 0.32 0.53
CA LEU A 54 1.04 1.58 0.25
C LEU A 54 1.84 2.37 -0.78
N TYR A 55 1.19 2.86 -1.83
CA TYR A 55 1.85 3.75 -2.79
C TYR A 55 1.01 4.97 -3.10
N CYS A 56 1.67 6.01 -3.59
CA CYS A 56 0.98 7.20 -4.07
C CYS A 56 1.68 7.82 -5.28
N ARG A 57 1.63 9.14 -5.44
CA ARG A 57 2.35 9.83 -6.53
C ARG A 57 3.85 9.92 -6.29
N SER A 58 4.28 10.10 -5.04
CA SER A 58 5.67 10.46 -4.70
C SER A 58 6.12 9.97 -3.33
N GLY A 59 5.44 8.97 -2.74
CA GLY A 59 5.78 8.44 -1.41
C GLY A 59 5.29 9.21 -0.18
N HIS A 60 4.87 10.48 -0.29
CA HIS A 60 4.52 11.29 0.89
C HIS A 60 3.19 10.85 1.55
N ARG A 61 2.13 10.62 0.76
CA ARG A 61 0.82 10.19 1.28
C ARG A 61 0.87 8.76 1.81
N SER A 62 1.56 7.87 1.09
CA SER A 62 1.79 6.50 1.52
C SER A 62 2.65 6.42 2.79
N GLY A 63 3.60 7.35 2.98
CA GLY A 63 4.32 7.51 4.25
C GLY A 63 3.42 7.88 5.43
N LYS A 64 2.48 8.82 5.24
CA LYS A 64 1.46 9.15 6.27
C LYS A 64 0.55 7.97 6.58
N ALA A 65 0.02 7.33 5.54
CA ALA A 65 -0.82 6.16 5.68
C ALA A 65 -0.08 5.01 6.41
N LYS A 66 1.20 4.80 6.11
CA LYS A 66 2.04 3.82 6.80
C LYS A 66 2.10 4.11 8.30
N MET A 67 2.43 5.33 8.71
CA MET A 67 2.51 5.70 10.13
C MET A 67 1.18 5.48 10.85
N ILE A 68 0.05 5.79 10.19
CA ILE A 68 -1.29 5.52 10.73
C ILE A 68 -1.47 4.02 10.98
N LEU A 69 -1.19 3.17 9.98
CA LEU A 69 -1.33 1.73 10.12
C LEU A 69 -0.39 1.13 11.18
N GLU A 70 0.87 1.58 11.23
CA GLU A 70 1.81 1.16 12.27
C GLU A 70 1.31 1.53 13.67
N SER A 71 0.73 2.72 13.84
CA SER A 71 0.14 3.15 15.13
C SER A 71 -1.09 2.32 15.54
N MET A 72 -1.77 1.69 14.57
CA MET A 72 -2.89 0.77 14.80
C MET A 72 -2.41 -0.67 15.07
N GLY A 73 -1.11 -0.94 15.04
CA GLY A 73 -0.52 -2.24 15.33
C GLY A 73 -0.24 -3.12 14.11
N PHE A 74 -0.38 -2.58 12.89
CA PHE A 74 0.05 -3.31 11.69
C PHE A 74 1.58 -3.40 11.66
N THR A 75 2.11 -4.62 11.47
CA THR A 75 3.54 -4.90 11.66
C THR A 75 4.31 -5.04 10.36
N ARG A 76 3.62 -5.19 9.22
CA ARG A 76 4.21 -5.45 7.90
C ARG A 76 3.77 -4.43 6.86
N VAL A 77 3.99 -3.15 7.14
CA VAL A 77 3.58 -2.04 6.28
C VAL A 77 4.78 -1.41 5.57
N VAL A 78 4.72 -1.34 4.24
CA VAL A 78 5.77 -0.81 3.37
C VAL A 78 5.26 0.44 2.65
N ASN A 79 6.10 1.47 2.60
CA ASN A 79 5.90 2.61 1.71
C ASN A 79 6.55 2.29 0.37
N GLY A 80 5.75 2.00 -0.66
CA GLY A 80 6.22 1.69 -2.02
C GLY A 80 6.62 2.91 -2.84
N GLY A 81 6.43 4.13 -2.32
CA GLY A 81 6.80 5.35 -3.04
C GLY A 81 5.74 5.78 -4.07
N SER A 82 6.20 6.06 -5.28
CA SER A 82 5.37 6.32 -6.47
C SER A 82 4.83 5.04 -7.09
N LEU A 83 3.91 5.18 -8.05
CA LEU A 83 3.41 4.05 -8.86
C LEU A 83 4.58 3.31 -9.53
N ALA A 84 5.49 4.03 -10.18
CA ALA A 84 6.63 3.44 -10.89
C ALA A 84 7.60 2.71 -9.95
N GLU A 85 7.95 3.33 -8.81
CA GLU A 85 8.81 2.69 -7.81
C GLU A 85 8.16 1.43 -7.22
N THR A 86 6.84 1.47 -7.01
CA THR A 86 6.11 0.30 -6.48
C THR A 86 6.04 -0.81 -7.52
N GLU A 87 5.83 -0.47 -8.80
CA GLU A 87 5.86 -1.45 -9.89
C GLU A 87 7.22 -2.14 -9.99
N GLU A 88 8.30 -1.36 -9.97
CA GLU A 88 9.66 -1.88 -10.00
C GLU A 88 9.94 -2.78 -8.78
N PHE A 89 9.56 -2.32 -7.58
CA PHE A 89 9.68 -3.11 -6.35
C PHE A 89 8.97 -4.46 -6.45
N LEU A 90 7.73 -4.48 -6.94
CA LEU A 90 6.96 -5.71 -7.09
C LEU A 90 7.59 -6.65 -8.13
N ASN A 91 8.15 -6.09 -9.22
CA ASN A 91 8.78 -6.84 -10.29
C ASN A 91 10.20 -7.33 -9.95
N SER A 92 10.93 -6.67 -9.05
CA SER A 92 12.31 -7.03 -8.66
C SER A 92 12.43 -8.25 -7.75
N GLU A 93 11.32 -8.70 -7.14
CA GLU A 93 11.27 -9.94 -6.36
C GLU A 93 11.01 -11.18 -7.27
N TYR A 94 11.24 -11.06 -8.59
CA TYR A 94 11.12 -12.10 -9.62
C TYR A 94 12.35 -12.14 -10.54
#